data_AF-A0A447TJQ7-F1
#
_entry.id   AF-A0A447TJQ7-F1
#
_cell.length_a   1.000
_cell.length_b   1.000
_cell.length_c   1.000
_cell.angle_alpha   90.00
_cell.angle_beta   90.00
_cell.angle_gamma   90.00
#
_symmetry.space_group_name_H-M   'P 1'
#
loop_
_entity.id
_entity.type
_entity.pdbx_description
1 polymer ?
#
loop_
_entity_poly.entity_id
_entity_poly.type
_entity_poly.pdbx_seq_one_letter_code
_entity_poly.pdbx_strand_id
1 'polypeptide(L)'
;MGLQATQTLFDNGKARAGVDYAAAGYRAALAAYRQTVLQALQEAQDALGSLHGLDQARRQQDEAARNQDKAYAVIQLRYREGLDSALTLASARQSQLAAQRTLAQLRGAQLAASVSLLKALGGGWQAPFPRQPF
;
A
#
# COMPACT_ATOMS: atom_id res chain seq x y z
N MET A 1 38.58 38.08 35.64
CA MET A 1 37.85 37.41 34.55
C MET A 1 38.65 37.56 33.28
N GLY A 2 39.57 36.64 32.99
CA GLY A 2 40.43 36.71 31.80
C GLY A 2 39.81 35.92 30.65
N LEU A 3 39.50 36.60 29.54
CA LEU A 3 39.16 35.95 28.27
C LEU A 3 40.43 35.33 27.69
N GLN A 4 40.50 34.01 27.66
CA GLN A 4 41.58 33.28 27.00
C GLN A 4 41.07 32.89 25.61
N ALA A 5 41.66 33.44 24.55
CA ALA A 5 41.39 33.02 23.18
C ALA A 5 42.54 32.10 22.73
N THR A 6 42.25 30.83 22.51
CA THR A 6 43.22 29.86 21.98
C THR A 6 43.05 29.74 20.48
N GLN A 7 44.00 30.26 19.71
CA GLN A 7 44.08 30.08 18.26
C GLN A 7 45.16 29.04 17.94
N THR A 8 44.77 27.93 17.31
CA THR A 8 45.73 26.90 16.89
C THR A 8 46.49 27.40 15.66
N LEU A 9 47.81 27.59 15.80
CA LEU A 9 48.70 28.08 14.73
C LEU A 9 49.17 26.96 13.78
N PHE A 10 49.25 25.72 14.26
CA PHE A 10 49.64 24.55 13.46
C PHE A 10 48.95 23.30 14.02
N ASP A 11 48.05 22.68 13.27
CA ASP A 11 47.26 21.51 13.70
C ASP A 11 47.41 20.29 12.80
N ASN A 12 48.34 20.35 11.84
CA ASN A 12 48.58 19.33 10.81
C ASN A 12 47.30 18.90 10.05
N GLY A 13 46.34 19.81 9.88
CA GLY A 13 45.10 19.56 9.14
C GLY A 13 43.95 18.97 9.96
N LYS A 14 44.08 18.80 11.28
CA LYS A 14 43.02 18.23 12.15
C LYS A 14 41.71 19.01 12.08
N ALA A 15 41.73 20.33 12.10
CA ALA A 15 40.51 21.13 12.01
C ALA A 15 39.84 20.95 10.65
N ARG A 16 40.63 20.89 9.56
CA ARG A 16 40.10 20.60 8.21
C ARG A 16 39.46 19.22 8.16
N ALA A 17 40.12 18.19 8.69
CA ALA A 17 39.57 16.83 8.76
C ALA A 17 38.27 16.78 9.60
N GLY A 18 38.17 17.57 10.67
CA GLY A 18 36.94 17.70 11.46
C GLY A 18 35.79 18.35 10.68
N VAL A 19 36.05 19.40 9.91
CA VAL A 19 35.07 20.02 9.02
C VAL A 19 34.65 19.05 7.92
N ASP A 20 35.59 18.35 7.31
CA ASP A 20 35.32 17.37 6.26
C ASP A 20 34.46 16.21 6.78
N TYR A 21 34.73 15.74 8.01
CA TYR A 21 33.90 14.74 8.69
C TYR A 21 32.47 15.24 8.93
N ALA A 22 32.32 16.47 9.45
CA ALA A 22 31.00 17.07 9.66
C ALA A 22 30.23 17.25 8.35
N ALA A 23 30.90 17.71 7.29
CA ALA A 23 30.31 17.85 5.96
C ALA A 23 29.90 16.50 5.36
N ALA A 24 30.71 15.45 5.55
CA ALA A 24 30.35 14.09 5.15
C ALA A 24 29.12 13.57 5.92
N GLY A 25 29.06 13.81 7.24
CA GLY A 25 27.89 13.48 8.06
C GLY A 25 26.61 14.18 7.59
N TYR A 26 26.68 15.47 7.25
CA TYR A 26 25.55 16.20 6.68
C TYR A 26 25.08 15.61 5.35
N ARG A 27 26.01 15.30 4.43
CA ARG A 27 25.67 14.65 3.15
C ARG A 27 25.00 13.29 3.36
N ALA A 28 25.47 12.50 4.34
CA ALA A 28 24.86 11.22 4.69
C ALA A 28 23.42 11.41 5.23
N ALA A 29 23.19 12.37 6.12
CA ALA A 29 21.85 12.68 6.63
C ALA A 29 20.89 13.14 5.51
N LEU A 30 21.37 13.99 4.60
CA LEU A 30 20.60 14.44 3.44
C LEU A 30 20.26 13.27 2.50
N ALA A 31 21.21 12.36 2.27
CA ALA A 31 20.97 11.16 1.46
C ALA A 31 19.94 10.24 2.11
N ALA A 32 20.04 10.00 3.43
CA ALA A 32 19.07 9.21 4.17
C ALA A 32 17.65 9.81 4.09
N TYR A 33 17.53 11.13 4.29
CA TYR A 33 16.25 11.83 4.14
C TYR A 33 15.65 11.64 2.73
N ARG A 34 16.45 11.84 1.68
CA ARG A 34 16.01 11.63 0.30
C ARG A 34 15.53 10.20 0.07
N GLN A 35 16.26 9.21 0.57
CA GLN A 35 15.89 7.80 0.47
C GLN A 35 14.55 7.52 1.15
N THR A 36 14.34 8.04 2.37
CA THR A 36 13.06 7.87 3.10
C THR A 36 11.88 8.46 2.31
N VAL A 37 12.03 9.65 1.75
CA VAL A 37 10.96 10.29 0.95
C VAL A 37 10.65 9.50 -0.31
N LEU A 38 11.68 9.05 -1.03
CA LEU A 38 11.50 8.23 -2.25
C LEU A 38 10.83 6.89 -1.94
N GLN A 39 11.21 6.26 -0.83
CA GLN A 39 10.58 5.01 -0.40
C GLN A 39 9.11 5.21 -0.06
N ALA A 40 8.76 6.27 0.68
CA ALA A 40 7.36 6.58 1.01
C ALA A 40 6.53 6.86 -0.26
N LEU A 41 7.10 7.55 -1.25
CA LEU A 41 6.44 7.78 -2.53
C LEU A 41 6.21 6.47 -3.30
N GLN A 42 7.21 5.59 -3.33
CA GLN A 42 7.10 4.28 -3.97
C GLN A 42 5.99 3.44 -3.30
N GLU A 43 5.97 3.35 -1.97
CA GLU A 43 4.95 2.61 -1.22
C GLU A 43 3.53 3.13 -1.51
N ALA A 44 3.36 4.46 -1.61
CA ALA A 44 2.08 5.06 -1.97
C ALA A 44 1.66 4.75 -3.42
N GLN A 45 2.60 4.81 -4.36
CA GLN A 45 2.35 4.47 -5.76
C GLN A 45 1.96 2.99 -5.93
N ASP A 46 2.66 2.09 -5.25
CA ASP A 46 2.37 0.65 -5.26
C ASP A 46 0.96 0.36 -4.72
N ALA A 47 0.56 1.02 -3.63
CA ALA A 47 -0.77 0.87 -3.05
C ALA A 47 -1.88 1.40 -3.98
N LEU A 48 -1.66 2.55 -4.63
CA LEU A 48 -2.61 3.10 -5.62
C LEU A 48 -2.73 2.21 -6.87
N GLY A 49 -1.60 1.71 -7.38
CA GLY A 49 -1.58 0.77 -8.49
C GLY A 49 -2.34 -0.51 -8.18
N SER A 50 -2.14 -1.07 -6.98
CA SER A 50 -2.87 -2.23 -6.48
C SER A 50 -4.38 -1.97 -6.41
N LEU A 51 -4.81 -0.84 -5.84
CA LEU A 51 -6.23 -0.46 -5.76
C LEU A 51 -6.88 -0.35 -7.14
N HIS A 52 -6.18 0.24 -8.11
CA HIS A 52 -6.68 0.37 -9.47
C HIS A 52 -6.90 -0.99 -10.13
N GLY A 53 -5.90 -1.88 -10.08
CA GLY A 53 -6.00 -3.23 -10.64
C GLY A 53 -7.10 -4.05 -9.95
N LEU A 54 -7.22 -3.94 -8.63
CA LEU A 54 -8.25 -4.63 -7.86
C LEU A 54 -9.66 -4.13 -8.19
N ASP A 55 -9.87 -2.82 -8.44
CA ASP A 55 -11.20 -2.33 -8.85
C ASP A 55 -11.59 -2.82 -10.25
N GLN A 56 -10.66 -2.86 -11.19
CA GLN A 56 -10.92 -3.46 -12.51
C GLN A 56 -11.31 -4.94 -12.39
N ALA A 57 -10.51 -5.73 -11.66
CA ALA A 57 -10.79 -7.15 -11.43
C ALA A 57 -12.13 -7.35 -10.72
N ARG A 58 -12.43 -6.52 -9.70
CA ARG A 58 -13.71 -6.58 -8.98
C ARG A 58 -14.89 -6.34 -9.90
N ARG A 59 -14.85 -5.33 -10.78
CA ARG A 59 -15.95 -5.04 -11.71
C ARG A 59 -16.25 -6.21 -12.64
N GLN A 60 -15.21 -6.81 -13.22
CA GLN A 60 -15.35 -8.00 -14.07
C GLN A 60 -15.92 -9.19 -13.28
N GLN A 61 -15.44 -9.40 -12.05
CA GLN A 61 -15.93 -10.48 -11.20
C GLN A 61 -17.36 -10.25 -10.70
N ASP A 62 -17.78 -9.01 -10.50
CA ASP A 62 -19.16 -8.64 -10.14
C ASP A 62 -20.12 -9.04 -11.28
N GLU A 63 -19.74 -8.80 -12.54
CA GLU A 63 -20.49 -9.26 -13.71
C GLU A 63 -20.52 -10.79 -13.82
N ALA A 64 -19.37 -11.45 -13.61
CA ALA A 64 -19.29 -12.91 -13.62
C ALA A 64 -20.19 -13.53 -12.55
N ALA A 65 -20.20 -12.99 -11.33
CA ALA A 65 -21.07 -13.45 -10.25
C ALA A 65 -22.55 -13.30 -10.61
N ARG A 66 -22.96 -12.16 -11.18
CA ARG A 66 -24.35 -11.94 -11.65
C ARG A 66 -24.74 -12.94 -12.75
N ASN A 67 -23.82 -13.27 -13.65
CA ASN A 67 -24.07 -14.25 -14.70
C ASN A 67 -24.25 -15.67 -14.11
N GLN A 68 -23.45 -16.04 -13.10
CA GLN A 68 -23.60 -17.32 -12.41
C GLN A 68 -24.90 -17.38 -11.58
N ASP A 69 -25.32 -16.27 -10.95
CA ASP A 69 -26.60 -16.19 -10.25
C ASP A 69 -27.78 -16.44 -11.20
N LYS A 70 -27.76 -15.84 -12.39
CA LYS A 70 -28.77 -16.07 -13.44
C LYS A 70 -28.75 -17.52 -13.94
N ALA A 71 -27.56 -18.08 -14.21
CA ALA A 71 -27.42 -19.46 -14.67
C ALA A 71 -27.96 -20.45 -13.63
N TYR A 72 -27.64 -20.24 -12.34
CA TYR A 72 -28.17 -21.04 -11.24
C TYR A 72 -29.70 -20.94 -11.17
N ALA A 73 -30.29 -19.75 -11.31
CA ALA A 73 -31.74 -19.58 -11.28
C ALA A 73 -32.45 -20.36 -12.40
N VAL A 74 -31.89 -20.37 -13.62
CA VAL A 74 -32.43 -21.13 -14.75
C VAL A 74 -32.35 -22.64 -14.48
N ILE A 75 -31.20 -23.13 -14.01
CA ILE A 75 -31.01 -24.56 -13.72
C ILE A 75 -31.89 -24.99 -12.53
N GLN A 76 -32.07 -24.12 -11.54
CA GLN A 76 -32.97 -24.37 -10.43
C GLN A 76 -34.42 -24.51 -10.88
N LEU A 77 -34.88 -23.67 -11.81
CA LEU A 77 -36.20 -23.81 -12.41
C LEU A 77 -36.32 -25.14 -13.16
N ARG A 78 -35.37 -25.44 -14.06
CA ARG A 78 -35.37 -26.70 -14.82
C ARG A 78 -35.35 -27.95 -13.95
N TYR A 79 -34.61 -27.93 -12.84
CA TYR A 79 -34.61 -29.01 -11.85
C TYR A 79 -35.99 -29.20 -11.22
N ARG A 80 -36.69 -28.11 -10.84
CA ARG A 80 -38.05 -28.18 -10.28
C ARG A 80 -39.07 -28.73 -11.27
N GLU A 81 -38.91 -28.40 -12.55
CA GLU A 81 -39.72 -28.93 -13.65
C GLU A 81 -39.31 -30.35 -14.07
N GLY A 82 -38.31 -30.96 -13.42
CA GLY A 82 -37.83 -32.31 -13.73
C GLY A 82 -36.99 -32.42 -15.01
N LEU A 83 -36.58 -31.29 -15.60
CA LEU A 83 -35.81 -31.22 -16.84
C LEU A 83 -34.29 -31.36 -16.64
N ASP A 84 -33.80 -31.12 -15.43
CA ASP A 84 -32.39 -31.24 -15.05
C ASP A 84 -32.21 -32.11 -13.79
N SER A 85 -31.03 -32.69 -13.63
CA SER A 85 -30.69 -33.54 -12.48
C SER A 85 -30.27 -32.75 -11.24
N ALA A 86 -30.36 -33.37 -10.05
CA ALA A 86 -29.82 -32.80 -8.82
C ALA A 86 -28.30 -32.54 -8.89
N LEU A 87 -27.57 -33.35 -9.67
CA LEU A 87 -26.14 -33.16 -9.92
C LEU A 87 -25.88 -31.89 -10.72
N THR A 88 -26.69 -31.62 -11.75
CA THR A 88 -26.63 -30.38 -12.54
C THR A 88 -26.88 -29.16 -11.65
N LEU A 89 -27.89 -29.23 -10.76
CA LEU A 89 -28.19 -28.18 -9.80
C LEU A 89 -27.03 -27.93 -8.81
N ALA A 90 -26.45 -29.00 -8.27
CA ALA A 90 -25.33 -28.92 -7.34
C ALA A 90 -24.09 -28.30 -7.99
N SER A 91 -23.78 -28.71 -9.22
CA SER A 91 -22.68 -28.15 -10.01
C SER A 91 -22.88 -26.65 -10.28
N ALA A 92 -24.08 -26.24 -10.70
CA ALA A 92 -24.41 -24.84 -10.91
C ALA A 92 -24.28 -24.00 -9.63
N ARG A 93 -24.74 -24.53 -8.48
CA ARG A 93 -24.59 -23.88 -7.18
C ARG A 93 -23.12 -23.75 -6.78
N GLN A 94 -22.30 -24.76 -7.06
CA GLN A 94 -20.87 -24.72 -6.80
C GLN A 94 -20.20 -23.61 -7.61
N SER A 95 -20.51 -23.47 -8.90
CA SER A 95 -19.99 -22.39 -9.75
C SER A 95 -20.42 -21.01 -9.27
N GLN A 96 -21.69 -20.85 -8.86
CA GLN A 96 -22.21 -19.62 -8.27
C GLN A 96 -21.43 -19.24 -7.00
N LEU A 97 -21.29 -20.17 -6.06
CA LEU A 97 -20.57 -19.93 -4.81
C LEU A 97 -19.09 -19.64 -5.04
N ALA A 98 -18.45 -20.29 -6.01
CA ALA A 98 -17.08 -20.01 -6.39
C ALA A 98 -16.92 -18.56 -6.87
N ALA A 99 -17.81 -18.10 -7.75
CA ALA A 99 -17.78 -16.72 -8.24
C ALA A 99 -17.99 -15.68 -7.14
N GLN A 100 -18.91 -15.95 -6.21
CA GLN A 100 -19.16 -15.09 -5.03
C GLN A 100 -17.96 -15.07 -4.07
N ARG A 101 -17.28 -16.20 -3.86
CA ARG A 101 -16.06 -16.26 -3.04
C ARG A 101 -14.93 -15.43 -3.63
N THR A 102 -14.68 -15.53 -4.93
CA THR A 102 -13.66 -14.71 -5.61
C THR A 102 -13.98 -13.22 -5.48
N LEU A 103 -15.25 -12.83 -5.61
CA LEU A 103 -15.66 -11.44 -5.43
C LEU A 103 -15.40 -10.94 -3.99
N ALA A 104 -15.68 -11.77 -2.97
CA ALA A 104 -15.39 -11.45 -1.59
C ALA A 104 -13.88 -11.31 -1.32
N GLN A 105 -13.05 -12.19 -1.91
CA GLN A 105 -11.59 -12.11 -1.83
C GLN A 105 -11.05 -10.81 -2.43
N LEU A 106 -11.57 -10.40 -3.61
CA LEU A 106 -11.19 -9.14 -4.24
C LEU A 106 -11.54 -7.92 -3.37
N ARG A 107 -12.72 -7.92 -2.74
CA ARG A 107 -13.11 -6.87 -1.77
C ARG A 107 -12.17 -6.86 -0.56
N GLY A 108 -11.81 -8.02 -0.03
CA GLY A 108 -10.83 -8.13 1.05
C GLY A 108 -9.45 -7.57 0.68
N ALA A 109 -8.97 -7.87 -0.53
CA ALA A 109 -7.72 -7.33 -1.05
C ALA A 109 -7.77 -5.80 -1.21
N GLN A 110 -8.89 -5.24 -1.67
CA GLN A 110 -9.07 -3.78 -1.77
C GLN A 110 -8.99 -3.09 -0.40
N LEU A 111 -9.60 -3.69 0.63
CA LEU A 111 -9.54 -3.16 1.99
C LEU A 111 -8.09 -3.19 2.51
N ALA A 112 -7.36 -4.29 2.29
CA ALA A 112 -5.96 -4.38 2.68
C ALA A 112 -5.09 -3.34 1.96
N ALA A 113 -5.26 -3.17 0.65
CA ALA A 113 -4.55 -2.15 -0.14
C ALA A 113 -4.88 -0.73 0.33
N SER A 114 -6.13 -0.47 0.74
CA SER A 114 -6.55 0.82 1.29
C SER A 114 -5.85 1.12 2.63
N VAL A 115 -5.70 0.12 3.49
CA VAL A 115 -4.95 0.25 4.76
C VAL A 115 -3.46 0.49 4.49
N SER A 116 -2.87 -0.21 3.51
CA SER A 116 -1.48 0.04 3.09
C SER A 116 -1.28 1.46 2.58
N LEU A 117 -2.21 1.99 1.79
CA LEU A 117 -2.17 3.38 1.34
C LEU A 117 -2.26 4.36 2.51
N LEU A 118 -3.18 4.13 3.45
CA LEU A 118 -3.30 4.95 4.66
C LEU A 118 -1.97 4.97 5.43
N LYS A 119 -1.32 3.82 5.59
CA LYS A 119 -0.02 3.69 6.25
C LYS A 119 1.08 4.45 5.50
N ALA A 120 1.16 4.30 4.18
CA ALA A 120 2.18 4.96 3.35
C ALA A 120 2.05 6.50 3.39
N LEU A 121 0.82 7.01 3.51
CA LEU A 121 0.54 8.44 3.66
C LEU A 121 0.75 8.97 5.09
N GLY A 122 1.26 8.15 6.00
CA GLY A 122 1.58 8.55 7.37
C GLY A 122 0.53 8.18 8.41
N GLY A 123 -0.48 7.39 8.07
CA GLY A 123 -1.37 6.73 9.04
C GLY A 123 -2.19 7.66 9.95
N GLY A 124 -2.31 8.94 9.61
CA GLY A 124 -2.94 9.98 10.45
C GLY A 124 -1.97 10.80 11.31
N TRP A 125 -0.65 10.67 11.11
CA TRP A 125 0.36 11.41 11.86
C TRP A 125 0.35 12.91 11.52
N GLN A 126 -0.16 13.71 12.45
CA GLN A 126 0.05 15.17 12.47
C GLN A 126 1.41 15.43 13.11
N ALA A 127 2.44 15.62 12.29
CA ALA A 127 3.75 16.01 12.82
C ALA A 127 3.59 17.32 13.62
N PRO A 128 3.97 17.38 14.92
CA PRO A 128 4.10 18.66 15.58
C PRO A 128 5.18 19.43 14.82
N PHE A 129 4.75 20.42 14.04
CA PHE A 129 5.66 21.36 13.39
C PHE A 129 6.53 21.96 14.51
N PRO A 130 7.85 21.82 14.46
CA PRO A 130 8.71 22.52 15.42
C PRO A 130 8.56 24.01 15.14
N ARG A 131 7.79 24.73 15.97
CA ARG A 131 7.90 26.18 16.05
C ARG A 131 9.32 26.46 16.53
N GLN A 132 10.19 26.83 15.62
CA GLN A 132 11.46 27.42 15.99
C GLN A 132 11.14 28.78 16.65
N PRO A 133 11.56 29.03 17.90
CA PRO A 133 11.55 30.38 18.44
C PRO A 133 12.65 31.19 17.73
N PHE A 134 12.26 32.38 17.26
CA PHE A 134 13.18 33.41 16.77
C PHE A 134 14.05 33.94 17.91
#